data_AF-A0A9N9XAN8-F1
#
_entry.id   AF-A0A9N9XAN8-F1
#
_cell.length_a   1.000
_cell.length_b   1.000
_cell.length_c   1.000
_cell.angle_alpha   90.00
_cell.angle_beta   90.00
_cell.angle_gamma   90.00
#
_symmetry.space_group_name_H-M   'P 1'
#
loop_
_entity.id
_entity.type
_entity.pdbx_description
1 polymer ?
#
loop_
_entity_poly.entity_id
_entity_poly.type
_entity_poly.pdbx_seq_one_letter_code
_entity_poly.pdbx_strand_id
1 'polypeptide(L)'
;MSCRVVLDNPGIYKPGDAITGRIVLEFSSRTNFRGITCKLRGREHTSWTESESYYDSSSKSTKYRTVHYSGDNKFIYLNHALMHENALAAGRYEYSFSFQLPRGIPNPYEGSYGYIRYYIKATVDRAFTFDYEDEISLHVISPIDFNEIIHELQLNPVSYQDEKTICCCCCASGPITMDVILEKEAFVVGEVAKIKVDITNMSNESTVELTLSLKMTIESKTTSPNHHYKYDKEYIQHVSDSGVGAHGQRIYKINFPIPTSAVIPNFINCTLFKQWSVLKVAAVVPGCHTNLEIETGIKLGHIPLPERPRPPPVAPVITSPIDGERAPPYPTGAPLFPTPNGTGLPSIGMPVPVHRGIPSSSATAPLEEGAASAPPKAKLATDEDFEMLDGVSDEPPPPSYSDSMRQEFSNRSEMPSAPPK
;
A
#
# COMPACT_ATOMS: atom_id res chain seq x y z
N MET A 1 2.58 11.12 -42.90
CA MET A 1 1.37 10.46 -42.37
C MET A 1 1.49 10.41 -40.87
N SER A 2 0.42 10.66 -40.13
CA SER A 2 0.45 10.75 -38.67
C SER A 2 -0.82 10.18 -38.03
N CYS A 3 -0.65 9.62 -36.84
CA CYS A 3 -1.69 9.37 -35.85
C CYS A 3 -1.47 10.34 -34.70
N ARG A 4 -2.53 10.92 -34.12
CA ARG A 4 -2.42 11.74 -32.90
C ARG A 4 -3.66 11.64 -32.03
N VAL A 5 -3.49 11.37 -30.74
CA VAL A 5 -4.53 11.45 -29.71
C VAL A 5 -4.65 12.91 -29.24
N VAL A 6 -5.88 13.42 -29.18
CA VAL A 6 -6.19 14.74 -28.64
C VAL A 6 -7.28 14.56 -27.59
N LEU A 7 -7.00 14.93 -26.34
CA LEU A 7 -8.01 14.98 -25.27
C LEU A 7 -8.84 16.25 -25.41
N ASP A 8 -10.14 16.16 -25.16
CA ASP A 8 -11.02 17.32 -25.19
C ASP A 8 -10.86 18.18 -23.91
N ASN A 9 -10.58 17.53 -22.76
CA ASN A 9 -10.33 18.19 -21.47
C ASN A 9 -9.03 17.67 -20.81
N PRO A 10 -7.83 18.04 -21.32
CA PRO A 10 -6.57 17.65 -20.69
C PRO A 10 -6.44 18.26 -19.29
N GLY A 11 -6.19 17.42 -18.29
CA GLY A 11 -6.11 17.84 -16.88
C GLY A 11 -5.86 16.67 -15.94
N ILE A 12 -6.17 16.87 -14.67
CA ILE A 12 -6.13 15.82 -13.64
C ILE A 12 -7.44 15.03 -13.70
N TYR A 13 -7.33 13.72 -13.89
CA TYR A 13 -8.43 12.78 -13.82
C TYR A 13 -8.49 12.08 -12.46
N LYS A 14 -9.70 11.76 -12.02
CA LYS A 14 -10.00 11.03 -10.79
C LYS A 14 -10.69 9.70 -11.10
N PRO A 15 -10.68 8.74 -10.16
CA PRO A 15 -11.47 7.52 -10.31
C PRO A 15 -12.96 7.83 -10.51
N GLY A 16 -13.55 7.30 -11.58
CA GLY A 16 -14.93 7.63 -11.96
C GLY A 16 -15.09 8.83 -12.92
N ASP A 17 -14.01 9.47 -13.38
CA ASP A 17 -14.11 10.50 -14.43
C ASP A 17 -14.23 9.90 -15.84
N ALA A 18 -14.89 10.64 -16.74
CA ALA A 18 -14.97 10.31 -18.16
C ALA A 18 -13.82 10.98 -18.94
N ILE A 19 -13.03 10.18 -19.67
CA ILE A 19 -11.96 10.65 -20.53
C ILE A 19 -12.47 10.70 -21.97
N THR A 20 -12.62 11.91 -22.49
CA THR A 20 -13.13 12.19 -23.85
C THR A 20 -12.04 12.81 -24.72
N GLY A 21 -12.10 12.52 -26.02
CA GLY A 21 -11.15 13.02 -26.98
C GLY A 21 -11.39 12.48 -28.39
N ARG A 22 -10.42 12.71 -29.26
CA ARG A 22 -10.43 12.24 -30.64
C ARG A 22 -9.04 11.85 -31.14
N ILE A 23 -9.01 10.88 -32.04
CA ILE A 23 -7.83 10.51 -32.80
C ILE A 23 -7.87 11.23 -34.14
N VAL A 24 -6.83 12.00 -34.44
CA VAL A 24 -6.62 12.69 -35.70
C VAL A 24 -5.65 11.87 -36.55
N LEU A 25 -6.09 11.45 -37.73
CA LEU A 25 -5.27 10.72 -38.71
C LEU A 25 -5.07 11.56 -39.97
N GLU A 26 -3.84 11.62 -40.47
CA GLU A 26 -3.52 12.30 -41.73
C GLU A 26 -2.75 11.39 -42.67
N PHE A 27 -3.36 11.06 -43.81
CA PHE A 27 -2.81 10.20 -44.86
C PHE A 27 -2.46 11.02 -46.10
N SER A 28 -1.23 10.90 -46.59
CA SER A 28 -0.74 11.57 -47.81
C SER A 28 -1.08 10.81 -49.09
N SER A 29 -1.52 9.56 -48.97
CA SER A 29 -1.87 8.65 -50.05
C SER A 29 -2.93 7.65 -49.57
N ARG A 30 -3.57 6.92 -50.49
CA ARG A 30 -4.52 5.86 -50.13
C ARG A 30 -3.81 4.81 -49.28
N THR A 31 -4.34 4.54 -48.09
CA THR A 31 -3.73 3.66 -47.08
C THR A 31 -4.70 2.56 -46.66
N ASN A 32 -4.25 1.31 -46.75
CA ASN A 32 -4.98 0.13 -46.28
C ASN A 32 -4.58 -0.18 -44.83
N PHE A 33 -5.54 -0.55 -43.99
CA PHE A 33 -5.32 -0.94 -42.59
C PHE A 33 -6.32 -2.03 -42.17
N ARG A 34 -5.93 -2.83 -41.17
CA ARG A 34 -6.78 -3.87 -40.55
C ARG A 34 -7.72 -3.30 -39.48
N GLY A 35 -7.36 -2.17 -38.88
CA GLY A 35 -8.27 -1.44 -38.01
C GLY A 35 -7.68 -0.18 -37.41
N ILE A 36 -8.56 0.65 -36.87
CA ILE A 36 -8.21 1.81 -36.05
C ILE A 36 -8.73 1.53 -34.65
N THR A 37 -7.83 1.46 -33.67
CA THR A 37 -8.17 1.16 -32.28
C THR A 37 -7.70 2.27 -31.34
N CYS A 38 -8.52 2.60 -30.36
CA CYS A 38 -8.15 3.40 -29.20
C CYS A 38 -8.19 2.51 -27.96
N LYS A 39 -7.22 2.65 -27.07
CA LYS A 39 -6.98 1.75 -25.94
C LYS A 39 -6.69 2.58 -24.69
N LEU A 40 -7.53 2.48 -23.66
CA LEU A 40 -7.17 2.95 -22.32
C LEU A 40 -6.46 1.84 -21.55
N ARG A 41 -5.34 2.19 -20.92
CA ARG A 41 -4.49 1.27 -20.16
C ARG A 41 -4.13 1.87 -18.80
N GLY A 42 -4.04 0.97 -17.83
CA GLY A 42 -3.53 1.20 -16.49
C GLY A 42 -2.73 -0.04 -16.12
N ARG A 43 -1.42 0.13 -15.91
CA ARG A 43 -0.49 -0.96 -15.63
C ARG A 43 0.42 -0.63 -14.46
N GLU A 44 0.70 -1.64 -13.66
CA GLU A 44 1.83 -1.65 -12.73
C GLU A 44 2.94 -2.52 -13.34
N HIS A 45 4.18 -2.08 -13.17
CA HIS A 45 5.35 -2.80 -13.66
C HIS A 45 6.48 -2.69 -12.63
N THR A 46 7.14 -3.81 -12.34
CA THR A 46 8.33 -3.87 -11.49
C THR A 46 9.47 -4.50 -12.26
N SER A 47 10.70 -4.02 -12.06
CA SER A 47 11.89 -4.62 -12.64
C SER A 47 13.16 -4.20 -11.91
N TRP A 48 14.10 -5.14 -11.75
CA TRP A 48 15.45 -4.90 -11.26
C TRP A 48 16.40 -6.03 -11.65
N THR A 49 17.71 -5.82 -11.49
CA THR A 49 18.74 -6.83 -11.71
C THR A 49 19.51 -7.13 -10.44
N GLU A 50 19.91 -8.40 -10.25
CA GLU A 50 20.79 -8.81 -9.14
C GLU A 50 21.90 -9.73 -9.64
N SER A 51 23.01 -9.78 -8.91
CA SER A 51 24.10 -10.72 -9.15
C SER A 51 23.95 -11.91 -8.20
N GLU A 52 23.53 -13.06 -8.72
CA GLU A 52 23.47 -14.31 -7.95
C GLU A 52 24.79 -15.07 -8.08
N SER A 53 25.37 -15.47 -6.94
CA SER A 53 26.48 -16.41 -6.91
C SER A 53 25.98 -17.86 -7.04
N TYR A 54 26.62 -18.67 -7.88
CA TYR A 54 26.40 -20.11 -7.96
C TYR A 54 27.73 -20.86 -7.98
N TYR A 55 27.76 -22.08 -7.43
CA TYR A 55 28.95 -22.93 -7.49
C TYR A 55 28.95 -23.73 -8.79
N ASP A 56 29.98 -23.54 -9.60
CA ASP A 56 30.22 -24.31 -10.82
C ASP A 56 31.08 -25.54 -10.47
N SER A 57 30.46 -26.73 -10.51
CA SER A 57 31.12 -28.00 -10.21
C SER A 57 32.19 -28.38 -11.24
N SER A 58 32.11 -27.87 -12.48
CA SER A 58 33.05 -28.18 -13.55
C SER A 58 34.34 -27.35 -13.42
N SER A 59 34.23 -26.07 -13.05
CA SER A 59 35.40 -25.24 -12.74
C SER A 59 35.82 -25.27 -11.26
N LYS A 60 35.05 -25.96 -10.40
CA LYS A 60 35.23 -26.03 -8.94
C LYS A 60 35.35 -24.64 -8.29
N SER A 61 34.55 -23.69 -8.74
CA SER A 61 34.63 -22.30 -8.32
C SER A 61 33.26 -21.62 -8.25
N THR A 62 33.15 -20.62 -7.37
CA THR A 62 31.98 -19.74 -7.35
C THR A 62 32.03 -18.80 -8.54
N LYS A 63 30.95 -18.78 -9.31
CA LYS A 63 30.70 -17.84 -10.41
C LYS A 63 29.50 -16.97 -10.07
N TYR A 64 29.33 -15.89 -10.83
CA TYR A 64 28.22 -14.96 -10.69
C TYR A 64 27.42 -14.92 -12.00
N ARG A 65 26.10 -14.72 -11.88
CA ARG A 65 25.21 -14.46 -13.02
C ARG A 65 24.32 -13.26 -12.71
N THR A 66 24.05 -12.44 -13.71
CA THR A 66 23.01 -11.41 -13.60
C THR A 66 21.64 -12.06 -13.81
N VAL A 67 20.73 -11.87 -12.86
CA VAL A 67 19.33 -12.27 -12.99
C VAL A 67 18.47 -11.02 -13.14
N HIS A 68 17.61 -11.02 -14.15
CA HIS A 68 16.67 -9.95 -14.44
C HIS A 68 15.30 -10.33 -13.88
N TYR A 69 14.87 -9.66 -12.82
CA TYR A 69 13.53 -9.85 -12.24
C TYR A 69 12.55 -8.87 -12.86
N SER A 70 11.32 -9.30 -13.13
CA SER A 70 10.26 -8.44 -13.65
C SER A 70 8.87 -8.90 -13.22
N GLY A 71 7.94 -7.95 -13.18
CA GLY A 71 6.49 -8.18 -13.06
C GLY A 71 5.74 -7.17 -13.94
N ASP A 72 4.65 -7.57 -14.57
CA ASP A 72 3.74 -6.68 -15.30
C ASP A 72 2.30 -7.11 -14.99
N ASN A 73 1.46 -6.17 -14.59
CA ASN A 73 0.03 -6.40 -14.40
C ASN A 73 -0.77 -5.23 -14.98
N LYS A 74 -1.89 -5.53 -15.65
CA LYS A 74 -2.74 -4.58 -16.37
C LYS A 74 -4.12 -4.58 -15.74
N PHE A 75 -4.33 -3.67 -14.80
CA PHE A 75 -5.59 -3.53 -14.06
C PHE A 75 -6.64 -2.66 -14.79
N ILE A 76 -6.25 -1.90 -15.83
CA ILE A 76 -7.19 -1.36 -16.83
C ILE A 76 -6.81 -1.83 -18.23
N TYR A 77 -7.79 -2.43 -18.93
CA TYR A 77 -7.63 -2.94 -20.29
C TYR A 77 -8.92 -2.68 -21.12
N LEU A 78 -9.21 -1.41 -21.45
CA LEU A 78 -10.37 -1.05 -22.26
C LEU A 78 -9.99 -0.81 -23.72
N ASN A 79 -10.81 -1.31 -24.65
CA ASN A 79 -10.57 -1.21 -26.09
C ASN A 79 -11.79 -0.60 -26.78
N HIS A 80 -11.55 0.31 -27.72
CA HIS A 80 -12.54 0.80 -28.68
C HIS A 80 -12.00 0.58 -30.09
N ALA A 81 -12.68 -0.30 -30.84
CA ALA A 81 -12.50 -0.40 -32.29
C ALA A 81 -13.30 0.75 -32.93
N LEU A 82 -12.60 1.71 -33.51
CA LEU A 82 -13.19 2.91 -34.13
C LEU A 82 -13.46 2.65 -35.62
N MET A 83 -12.67 1.79 -36.24
CA MET A 83 -12.87 1.33 -37.61
C MET A 83 -12.29 -0.07 -37.78
N HIS A 84 -12.98 -0.92 -38.55
CA HIS A 84 -12.50 -2.24 -38.98
C HIS A 84 -11.80 -2.13 -40.35
N GLU A 85 -11.33 -3.26 -40.90
CA GLU A 85 -10.52 -3.31 -42.13
C GLU A 85 -11.05 -2.39 -43.24
N ASN A 86 -10.22 -1.46 -43.72
CA ASN A 86 -10.62 -0.51 -44.76
C ASN A 86 -9.41 0.10 -45.50
N ALA A 87 -9.72 0.90 -46.52
CA ALA A 87 -8.79 1.63 -47.35
C ALA A 87 -9.21 3.10 -47.44
N LEU A 88 -8.63 3.97 -46.61
CA LEU A 88 -8.92 5.40 -46.64
C LEU A 88 -8.10 6.10 -47.75
N ALA A 89 -8.70 7.08 -48.40
CA ALA A 89 -8.02 7.94 -49.36
C ALA A 89 -7.07 8.93 -48.65
N ALA A 90 -6.22 9.61 -49.41
CA ALA A 90 -5.46 10.75 -48.89
C ALA A 90 -6.42 11.79 -48.29
N GLY A 91 -6.09 12.33 -47.11
CA GLY A 91 -6.97 13.21 -46.37
C GLY A 91 -6.76 13.15 -44.86
N ARG A 92 -7.58 13.94 -44.16
CA ARG A 92 -7.58 14.10 -42.70
C ARG A 92 -8.87 13.54 -42.13
N TYR A 93 -8.76 12.68 -41.12
CA TYR A 93 -9.89 11.96 -40.51
C TYR A 93 -9.85 12.16 -39.00
N GLU A 94 -11.02 12.26 -38.36
CA GLU A 94 -11.14 12.35 -36.91
C GLU A 94 -12.09 11.28 -36.39
N TYR A 95 -11.70 10.58 -35.31
CA TYR A 95 -12.51 9.56 -34.65
C TYR A 95 -12.59 9.86 -33.15
N SER A 96 -13.78 10.21 -32.66
CA SER A 96 -14.01 10.45 -31.23
C SER A 96 -13.96 9.17 -30.40
N PHE A 97 -13.53 9.27 -29.15
CA PHE A 97 -13.58 8.21 -28.15
C PHE A 97 -14.06 8.76 -26.80
N SER A 98 -14.61 7.87 -25.97
CA SER A 98 -15.00 8.17 -24.59
C SER A 98 -14.76 6.95 -23.71
N PHE A 99 -13.83 7.04 -22.77
CA PHE A 99 -13.62 6.00 -21.75
C PHE A 99 -14.12 6.46 -20.39
N GLN A 100 -14.50 5.50 -19.56
CA GLN A 100 -14.89 5.74 -18.18
C GLN A 100 -13.81 5.17 -17.26
N LEU A 101 -13.18 5.99 -16.42
CA LEU A 101 -12.24 5.49 -15.43
C LEU A 101 -12.99 4.67 -14.37
N PRO A 102 -12.50 3.47 -13.99
CA PRO A 102 -13.04 2.73 -12.84
C PRO A 102 -12.77 3.49 -11.53
N ARG A 103 -13.57 3.21 -10.49
CA ARG A 103 -13.46 3.88 -9.18
C ARG A 103 -12.37 3.29 -8.26
N GLY A 104 -12.17 1.97 -8.29
CA GLY A 104 -11.15 1.30 -7.46
C GLY A 104 -9.79 1.17 -8.16
N ILE A 105 -9.16 2.29 -8.52
CA ILE A 105 -7.86 2.30 -9.24
C ILE A 105 -6.74 2.88 -8.36
N PRO A 106 -5.50 2.39 -8.44
CA PRO A 106 -4.38 2.90 -7.65
C PRO A 106 -3.95 4.31 -8.07
N ASN A 107 -3.23 5.01 -7.22
CA ASN A 107 -2.56 6.25 -7.61
C ASN A 107 -1.41 5.93 -8.57
N PRO A 108 -1.07 6.81 -9.53
CA PRO A 108 0.21 6.72 -10.23
C PRO A 108 1.38 6.72 -9.23
N TYR A 109 2.45 6.03 -9.61
CA TYR A 109 3.61 5.82 -8.76
C TYR A 109 4.85 5.67 -9.62
N GLU A 110 5.95 6.25 -9.17
CA GLU A 110 7.29 6.09 -9.73
C GLU A 110 8.21 5.85 -8.54
N GLY A 111 8.84 4.67 -8.48
CA GLY A 111 9.69 4.27 -7.36
C GLY A 111 10.92 3.50 -7.80
N SER A 112 11.80 3.18 -6.84
CA SER A 112 13.11 2.55 -7.06
C SER A 112 13.08 1.28 -7.91
N TYR A 113 11.96 0.54 -7.85
CA TYR A 113 11.81 -0.81 -8.38
C TYR A 113 10.70 -0.95 -9.44
N GLY A 114 10.05 0.15 -9.85
CA GLY A 114 8.95 0.10 -10.81
C GLY A 114 8.00 1.30 -10.76
N TYR A 115 6.90 1.19 -11.51
CA TYR A 115 5.92 2.26 -11.70
C TYR A 115 4.47 1.77 -11.81
N ILE A 116 3.53 2.70 -11.63
CA ILE A 116 2.11 2.57 -11.95
C ILE A 116 1.75 3.71 -12.91
N ARG A 117 1.38 3.37 -14.15
CA ARG A 117 1.13 4.35 -15.22
C ARG A 117 -0.19 4.12 -15.93
N TYR A 118 -0.77 5.22 -16.38
CA TYR A 118 -2.03 5.31 -17.12
C TYR A 118 -1.79 5.98 -18.46
N TYR A 119 -2.35 5.43 -19.53
CA TYR A 119 -2.19 5.99 -20.87
C TYR A 119 -3.34 5.65 -21.80
N ILE A 120 -3.56 6.53 -22.79
CA ILE A 120 -4.39 6.24 -23.97
C ILE A 120 -3.47 6.04 -25.16
N LYS A 121 -3.64 4.90 -25.83
CA LYS A 121 -2.92 4.55 -27.05
C LYS A 121 -3.86 4.43 -28.24
N ALA A 122 -3.55 5.13 -29.32
CA ALA A 122 -4.12 4.92 -30.63
C ALA A 122 -3.21 4.02 -31.47
N THR A 123 -3.79 3.05 -32.18
CA THR A 123 -3.09 2.19 -33.14
C THR A 123 -3.91 2.13 -34.44
N VAL A 124 -3.32 2.54 -35.56
CA VAL A 124 -3.76 2.20 -36.92
C VAL A 124 -2.97 0.99 -37.38
N ASP A 125 -3.61 -0.18 -37.30
CA ASP A 125 -3.01 -1.47 -37.60
C ASP A 125 -2.80 -1.63 -39.12
N ARG A 126 -1.55 -1.77 -39.59
CA ARG A 126 -1.23 -1.90 -41.01
C ARG A 126 -0.72 -3.28 -41.38
N ALA A 127 -1.24 -3.83 -42.47
CA ALA A 127 -0.74 -5.10 -43.00
C ALA A 127 0.69 -4.95 -43.56
N PHE A 128 1.58 -5.88 -43.16
CA PHE A 128 2.97 -6.02 -43.66
C PHE A 128 3.91 -4.82 -43.44
N THR A 129 3.56 -3.87 -42.57
CA THR A 129 4.41 -2.71 -42.23
C THR A 129 4.14 -2.26 -40.79
N PHE A 130 4.95 -1.34 -40.26
CA PHE A 130 4.77 -0.82 -38.90
C PHE A 130 3.44 -0.08 -38.74
N ASP A 131 2.77 -0.23 -37.62
CA ASP A 131 1.54 0.49 -37.30
C ASP A 131 1.80 2.00 -37.16
N TYR A 132 0.77 2.82 -37.39
CA TYR A 132 0.82 4.22 -36.94
C TYR A 132 0.24 4.29 -35.53
N GLU A 133 1.06 4.69 -34.57
CA GLU A 133 0.67 4.74 -33.18
C GLU A 133 0.92 6.13 -32.59
N ASP A 134 0.11 6.49 -31.61
CA ASP A 134 0.37 7.61 -30.70
C ASP A 134 -0.10 7.23 -29.30
N GLU A 135 0.63 7.69 -28.28
CA GLU A 135 0.39 7.33 -26.89
C GLU A 135 0.55 8.55 -25.99
N ILE A 136 -0.49 8.83 -25.20
CA ILE A 136 -0.48 9.93 -24.23
C ILE A 136 -0.61 9.36 -22.82
N SER A 137 0.25 9.82 -21.91
CA SER A 137 0.12 9.52 -20.49
C SER A 137 -0.99 10.36 -19.86
N LEU A 138 -1.70 9.79 -18.89
CA LEU A 138 -2.78 10.46 -18.17
C LEU A 138 -2.31 10.88 -16.77
N HIS A 139 -2.55 12.13 -16.40
CA HIS A 139 -2.39 12.58 -15.02
C HIS A 139 -3.62 12.13 -14.22
N VAL A 140 -3.46 11.10 -13.39
CA VAL A 140 -4.50 10.56 -12.51
C VAL A 140 -4.15 10.88 -11.05
N ILE A 141 -5.14 11.24 -10.23
CA ILE A 141 -4.99 11.30 -8.76
C ILE A 141 -6.07 10.44 -8.13
N SER A 142 -5.64 9.40 -7.40
CA SER A 142 -6.52 8.47 -6.69
C SER A 142 -6.20 8.48 -5.19
N PRO A 143 -6.78 9.43 -4.42
CA PRO A 143 -6.52 9.55 -2.99
C PRO A 143 -7.13 8.38 -2.23
N ILE A 144 -6.50 7.99 -1.11
CA ILE A 144 -7.11 7.05 -0.16
C ILE A 144 -8.26 7.76 0.57
N ASP A 145 -9.50 7.40 0.23
CA ASP A 145 -10.71 7.89 0.87
C ASP A 145 -11.20 6.91 1.94
N PHE A 146 -11.18 7.34 3.21
CA PHE A 146 -11.67 6.53 4.33
C PHE A 146 -13.17 6.21 4.25
N ASN A 147 -13.94 6.96 3.48
CA ASN A 147 -15.36 6.67 3.23
C ASN A 147 -15.56 5.41 2.37
N GLU A 148 -14.64 5.12 1.44
CA GLU A 148 -14.71 3.93 0.58
C GLU A 148 -14.21 2.66 1.30
N ILE A 149 -13.24 2.80 2.21
CA ILE A 149 -12.62 1.69 2.93
C ILE A 149 -13.02 1.60 4.41
N ILE A 150 -14.14 2.20 4.82
CA ILE A 150 -14.55 2.33 6.23
C ILE A 150 -14.57 0.99 7.01
N HIS A 151 -14.84 -0.12 6.33
CA HIS A 151 -14.86 -1.48 6.90
C HIS A 151 -13.46 -2.04 7.23
N GLU A 152 -12.39 -1.43 6.70
CA GLU A 152 -10.99 -1.78 7.02
C GLU A 152 -10.42 -0.94 8.17
N LEU A 153 -11.15 0.06 8.68
CA LEU A 153 -10.61 1.05 9.60
C LEU A 153 -10.90 0.71 11.06
N GLN A 154 -9.85 0.60 11.86
CA GLN A 154 -9.98 0.52 13.31
C GLN A 154 -10.13 1.94 13.90
N LEU A 155 -11.39 2.32 14.13
CA LEU A 155 -11.81 3.67 14.55
C LEU A 155 -12.09 3.80 16.06
N ASN A 156 -12.00 2.69 16.79
CA ASN A 156 -12.13 2.68 18.26
C ASN A 156 -10.75 2.81 18.91
N PRO A 157 -10.67 3.31 20.16
CA PRO A 157 -9.42 3.32 20.91
C PRO A 157 -8.81 1.92 21.05
N VAL A 158 -7.48 1.84 20.94
CA VAL A 158 -6.71 0.60 21.05
C VAL A 158 -5.59 0.79 22.06
N SER A 159 -5.31 -0.26 22.84
CA SER A 159 -4.24 -0.30 23.83
C SER A 159 -3.31 -1.48 23.58
N TYR A 160 -2.01 -1.21 23.63
CA TYR A 160 -0.92 -2.18 23.54
C TYR A 160 -0.11 -2.15 24.83
N GLN A 161 0.37 -3.32 25.27
CA GLN A 161 1.19 -3.45 26.46
C GLN A 161 2.34 -4.42 26.18
N ASP A 162 3.54 -4.09 26.65
CA ASP A 162 4.69 -4.98 26.67
C ASP A 162 5.55 -4.70 27.92
N GLU A 163 6.32 -5.70 28.34
CA GLU A 163 7.21 -5.57 29.50
C GLU A 163 8.55 -6.29 29.32
N LYS A 164 9.55 -5.83 30.06
CA LYS A 164 10.92 -6.31 29.93
C LYS A 164 11.70 -6.27 31.23
N THR A 165 12.21 -7.42 31.64
CA THR A 165 13.19 -7.53 32.74
C THR A 165 14.61 -7.33 32.20
N ILE A 166 15.32 -6.37 32.77
CA ILE A 166 16.76 -6.19 32.55
C ILE A 166 17.51 -7.14 33.48
N CYS A 167 18.41 -7.96 32.92
CA CYS A 167 19.17 -8.96 33.68
C CYS A 167 20.68 -8.74 33.53
N CYS A 168 21.39 -8.73 34.66
CA CYS A 168 22.83 -8.95 34.75
C CYS A 168 23.09 -10.01 35.85
N CYS A 169 24.17 -10.78 35.71
CA CYS A 169 24.34 -12.11 36.34
C CYS A 169 24.27 -12.23 37.88
N CYS A 170 24.02 -11.15 38.63
CA CYS A 170 23.96 -11.19 40.10
C CYS A 170 22.83 -10.34 40.74
N CYS A 171 22.00 -9.63 39.96
CA CYS A 171 21.05 -8.65 40.51
C CYS A 171 19.59 -9.02 40.19
N ALA A 172 18.74 -9.05 41.23
CA ALA A 172 17.29 -9.01 41.03
C ALA A 172 16.87 -7.58 40.64
N SER A 173 16.10 -7.46 39.56
CA SER A 173 15.55 -6.21 39.04
C SER A 173 14.10 -6.44 38.64
N GLY A 174 13.22 -5.47 38.89
CA GLY A 174 11.87 -5.50 38.34
C GLY A 174 11.86 -5.19 36.83
N PRO A 175 10.71 -5.41 36.16
CA PRO A 175 10.55 -5.10 34.76
C PRO A 175 10.39 -3.60 34.50
N ILE A 176 10.63 -3.20 33.27
CA ILE A 176 10.10 -1.99 32.67
C ILE A 176 8.84 -2.40 31.92
N THR A 177 7.69 -1.79 32.22
CA THR A 177 6.40 -2.03 31.56
C THR A 177 6.00 -0.77 30.80
N MET A 178 5.48 -0.93 29.58
CA MET A 178 5.03 0.17 28.73
C MET A 178 3.63 -0.12 28.18
N ASP A 179 2.69 0.81 28.40
CA ASP A 179 1.35 0.80 27.82
C ASP A 179 1.23 1.93 26.79
N VAL A 180 0.81 1.61 25.56
CA VAL A 180 0.60 2.57 24.47
C VAL A 180 -0.88 2.57 24.08
N ILE A 181 -1.54 3.72 24.18
CA ILE A 181 -2.97 3.87 23.93
C ILE A 181 -3.19 4.91 22.84
N LEU A 182 -3.85 4.51 21.75
CA LEU A 182 -4.25 5.37 20.64
C LEU A 182 -5.76 5.60 20.65
N GLU A 183 -6.21 6.76 20.17
CA GLU A 183 -7.65 7.04 20.03
C GLU A 183 -8.32 6.28 18.86
N LYS A 184 -7.51 5.85 17.88
CA LYS A 184 -7.84 5.03 16.69
C LYS A 184 -6.54 4.64 15.97
N GLU A 185 -6.62 3.83 14.91
CA GLU A 185 -5.45 3.41 14.10
C GLU A 185 -5.52 3.90 12.65
N ALA A 186 -6.50 4.76 12.32
CA ALA A 186 -6.71 5.32 10.99
C ALA A 186 -6.64 6.85 11.03
N PHE A 187 -5.61 7.44 10.45
CA PHE A 187 -5.37 8.89 10.44
C PHE A 187 -5.20 9.43 9.01
N VAL A 188 -5.64 10.66 8.76
CA VAL A 188 -5.37 11.33 7.48
C VAL A 188 -4.12 12.22 7.55
N VAL A 189 -3.50 12.50 6.41
CA VAL A 189 -2.41 13.48 6.33
C VAL A 189 -2.86 14.85 6.84
N GLY A 190 -2.04 15.49 7.69
CA GLY A 190 -2.39 16.71 8.42
C GLY A 190 -3.13 16.50 9.75
N GLU A 191 -3.58 15.28 10.06
CA GLU A 191 -4.20 14.98 11.36
C GLU A 191 -3.16 14.90 12.48
N VAL A 192 -3.56 15.23 13.72
CA VAL A 192 -2.71 15.06 14.91
C VAL A 192 -3.22 13.88 15.73
N ALA A 193 -2.50 12.76 15.69
CA ALA A 193 -2.81 11.58 16.47
C ALA A 193 -2.51 11.81 17.96
N LYS A 194 -3.48 11.57 18.83
CA LYS A 194 -3.28 11.65 20.29
C LYS A 194 -2.90 10.27 20.82
N ILE A 195 -1.69 10.18 21.36
CA ILE A 195 -1.11 8.94 21.89
C ILE A 195 -0.81 9.13 23.37
N LYS A 196 -1.40 8.29 24.24
CA LYS A 196 -0.97 8.18 25.64
C LYS A 196 0.07 7.06 25.72
N VAL A 197 1.18 7.33 26.41
CA VAL A 197 2.14 6.29 26.81
C VAL A 197 2.26 6.29 28.33
N ASP A 198 2.11 5.13 28.97
CA ASP A 198 2.37 4.92 30.40
C ASP A 198 3.65 4.08 30.49
N ILE A 199 4.66 4.53 31.24
CA ILE A 199 5.88 3.74 31.48
C ILE A 199 6.05 3.61 32.99
N THR A 200 6.10 2.36 33.46
CA THR A 200 6.45 2.00 34.83
C THR A 200 7.78 1.27 34.82
N ASN A 201 8.82 1.87 35.40
CA ASN A 201 10.16 1.32 35.44
C ASN A 201 10.45 0.80 36.85
N MET A 202 10.28 -0.50 37.08
CA MET A 202 10.66 -1.17 38.34
C MET A 202 12.10 -1.69 38.33
N SER A 203 12.90 -1.28 37.34
CA SER A 203 14.27 -1.72 37.16
C SER A 203 15.27 -0.78 37.81
N ASN A 204 16.51 -1.26 37.99
CA ASN A 204 17.62 -0.44 38.50
C ASN A 204 18.25 0.47 37.42
N GLU A 205 17.87 0.32 36.15
CA GLU A 205 18.35 1.14 35.04
C GLU A 205 17.31 2.20 34.66
N SER A 206 17.77 3.34 34.14
CA SER A 206 16.88 4.40 33.66
C SER A 206 16.65 4.27 32.15
N THR A 207 15.43 4.49 31.67
CA THR A 207 15.23 4.72 30.23
C THR A 207 15.66 6.15 29.92
N VAL A 208 16.49 6.33 28.89
CA VAL A 208 17.09 7.64 28.57
C VAL A 208 16.13 8.52 27.77
N GLU A 209 15.33 7.91 26.90
CA GLU A 209 14.45 8.58 25.95
C GLU A 209 13.21 7.72 25.69
N LEU A 210 12.07 8.36 25.48
CA LEU A 210 10.89 7.79 24.84
C LEU A 210 10.88 8.29 23.39
N THR A 211 10.90 7.38 22.42
CA THR A 211 10.86 7.69 20.99
C THR A 211 9.59 7.14 20.34
N LEU A 212 8.98 7.93 19.47
CA LEU A 212 7.88 7.53 18.60
C LEU A 212 8.30 7.77 17.16
N SER A 213 8.21 6.76 16.29
CA SER A 213 8.52 6.87 14.88
C SER A 213 7.47 6.20 14.02
N LEU A 214 6.90 6.93 13.07
CA LEU A 214 6.00 6.41 12.04
C LEU A 214 6.79 6.18 10.77
N LYS A 215 6.83 4.92 10.33
CA LYS A 215 7.61 4.46 9.17
C LYS A 215 6.70 3.75 8.19
N MET A 216 6.63 4.24 6.96
CA MET A 216 5.99 3.55 5.83
C MET A 216 6.97 2.58 5.18
N THR A 217 6.48 1.43 4.75
CA THR A 217 7.22 0.47 3.92
C THR A 217 6.41 0.23 2.65
N ILE A 218 7.06 0.35 1.49
CA ILE A 218 6.51 -0.01 0.18
C ILE A 218 7.17 -1.32 -0.25
N GLU A 219 6.36 -2.36 -0.43
CA GLU A 219 6.76 -3.64 -1.02
C GLU A 219 6.61 -3.55 -2.54
N SER A 220 7.69 -3.85 -3.25
CA SER A 220 7.70 -4.09 -4.70
C SER A 220 7.98 -5.57 -4.96
N LYS A 221 7.13 -6.21 -5.75
CA LYS A 221 7.16 -7.65 -6.04
C LYS A 221 7.31 -7.90 -7.54
N THR A 222 8.16 -8.85 -7.92
CA THR A 222 8.24 -9.39 -9.29
C THR A 222 7.55 -10.76 -9.38
N THR A 223 7.31 -11.22 -10.62
CA THR A 223 6.70 -12.54 -10.89
C THR A 223 7.56 -13.45 -11.78
N SER A 224 8.55 -12.90 -12.47
CA SER A 224 9.50 -13.60 -13.32
C SER A 224 10.94 -13.24 -12.91
N PRO A 225 11.90 -14.19 -12.92
CA PRO A 225 11.72 -15.63 -13.14
C PRO A 225 10.99 -16.34 -11.98
N ASN A 226 10.84 -15.67 -10.84
CA ASN A 226 10.09 -16.12 -9.67
C ASN A 226 9.57 -14.92 -8.85
N HIS A 227 8.89 -15.19 -7.74
CA HIS A 227 8.51 -14.16 -6.78
C HIS A 227 9.74 -13.65 -6.02
N HIS A 228 10.14 -12.41 -6.29
CA HIS A 228 11.17 -11.71 -5.54
C HIS A 228 10.63 -10.38 -5.01
N TYR A 229 11.16 -9.90 -3.89
CA TYR A 229 10.62 -8.76 -3.16
C TYR A 229 11.70 -7.72 -2.84
N LYS A 230 11.35 -6.45 -2.97
CA LYS A 230 12.14 -5.29 -2.55
C LYS A 230 11.28 -4.39 -1.66
N TYR A 231 11.94 -3.64 -0.78
CA TYR A 231 11.27 -2.81 0.22
C TYR A 231 11.93 -1.42 0.28
N ASP A 232 11.21 -0.40 -0.19
CA ASP A 232 11.53 0.99 0.09
C ASP A 232 10.94 1.37 1.47
N LYS A 233 11.65 2.17 2.26
CA LYS A 233 11.23 2.56 3.62
C LYS A 233 11.39 4.06 3.80
N GLU A 234 10.32 4.71 4.25
CA GLU A 234 10.27 6.16 4.48
C GLU A 234 9.86 6.44 5.93
N TYR A 235 10.60 7.32 6.60
CA TYR A 235 10.21 7.85 7.90
C TYR A 235 9.29 9.06 7.68
N ILE A 236 8.02 8.91 8.06
CA ILE A 236 7.00 9.95 7.91
C ILE A 236 7.13 10.99 9.03
N GLN A 237 7.28 10.53 10.27
CA GLN A 237 7.38 11.40 11.44
C GLN A 237 8.19 10.72 12.54
N HIS A 238 8.94 11.53 13.29
CA HIS A 238 9.60 11.13 14.52
C HIS A 238 9.35 12.18 15.62
N VAL A 239 9.15 11.74 16.85
CA VAL A 239 9.01 12.59 18.05
C VAL A 239 9.72 11.88 19.20
N SER A 240 10.39 12.63 20.08
CA SER A 240 10.92 12.07 21.32
C SER A 240 10.66 12.97 22.54
N ASP A 241 10.74 12.36 23.72
CA ASP A 241 10.70 13.01 25.03
C ASP A 241 11.72 12.31 25.95
N SER A 242 12.16 13.00 26.99
CA SER A 242 12.90 12.45 28.12
C SER A 242 12.28 11.15 28.68
N GLY A 243 13.11 10.15 28.95
CA GLY A 243 12.68 8.87 29.50
C GLY A 243 12.27 8.88 30.99
N VAL A 244 12.36 7.72 31.63
CA VAL A 244 11.90 7.46 33.00
C VAL A 244 13.04 6.86 33.82
N GLY A 245 13.39 7.54 34.92
CA GLY A 245 14.41 7.08 35.86
C GLY A 245 14.11 5.70 36.45
N ALA A 246 15.15 5.03 36.95
CA ALA A 246 15.03 3.79 37.72
C ALA A 246 14.02 3.96 38.87
N HIS A 247 13.18 2.95 39.09
CA HIS A 247 12.08 2.96 40.08
C HIS A 247 11.03 4.09 39.88
N GLY A 248 10.96 4.69 38.69
CA GLY A 248 10.04 5.77 38.35
C GLY A 248 8.83 5.32 37.52
N GLN A 249 7.79 6.17 37.49
CA GLN A 249 6.66 6.05 36.56
C GLN A 249 6.40 7.40 35.88
N ARG A 250 5.99 7.39 34.60
CA ARG A 250 5.53 8.60 33.90
C ARG A 250 4.45 8.30 32.86
N ILE A 251 3.45 9.18 32.84
CA ILE A 251 2.41 9.22 31.81
C ILE A 251 2.70 10.36 30.85
N TYR A 252 2.85 10.01 29.57
CA TYR A 252 3.03 10.93 28.45
C TYR A 252 1.69 11.10 27.73
N LYS A 253 1.40 12.34 27.30
CA LYS A 253 0.26 12.68 26.43
C LYS A 253 0.82 13.39 25.21
N ILE A 254 1.01 12.63 24.14
CA ILE A 254 1.78 13.05 22.97
C ILE A 254 0.82 13.43 21.85
N ASN A 255 1.02 14.62 21.32
CA ASN A 255 0.45 15.06 20.05
C ASN A 255 1.42 14.65 18.94
N PHE A 256 1.05 13.68 18.11
CA PHE A 256 1.88 13.15 17.04
C PHE A 256 1.31 13.62 15.68
N PRO A 257 1.81 14.72 15.10
CA PRO A 257 1.30 15.24 13.84
C PRO A 257 1.67 14.32 12.67
N ILE A 258 0.71 13.97 11.84
CA ILE A 258 0.96 13.35 10.54
C ILE A 258 1.21 14.50 9.54
N PRO A 259 2.40 14.64 8.93
CA PRO A 259 2.69 15.78 8.06
C PRO A 259 1.75 15.85 6.84
N THR A 260 1.32 17.05 6.47
CA THR A 260 0.59 17.30 5.21
C THR A 260 1.44 17.05 3.97
N SER A 261 2.78 17.03 4.13
CA SER A 261 3.76 16.70 3.09
C SER A 261 4.02 15.20 2.92
N ALA A 262 3.41 14.34 3.75
CA ALA A 262 3.61 12.90 3.66
C ALA A 262 2.97 12.35 2.37
N VAL A 263 3.77 11.68 1.54
CA VAL A 263 3.31 11.11 0.26
C VAL A 263 2.83 9.68 0.52
N ILE A 264 1.52 9.48 0.61
CA ILE A 264 0.93 8.17 0.91
C ILE A 264 0.40 7.54 -0.40
N PRO A 265 1.07 6.56 -1.01
CA PRO A 265 0.58 5.95 -2.25
C PRO A 265 -0.67 5.09 -1.99
N ASN A 266 -1.66 5.25 -2.86
CA ASN A 266 -2.82 4.36 -2.93
C ASN A 266 -2.49 3.17 -3.85
N PHE A 267 -2.27 2.00 -3.28
CA PHE A 267 -2.05 0.75 -4.03
C PHE A 267 -3.29 -0.18 -4.01
N ILE A 268 -4.50 0.40 -3.97
CA ILE A 268 -5.74 -0.39 -4.07
C ILE A 268 -5.74 -1.23 -5.36
N ASN A 269 -6.07 -2.52 -5.24
CA ASN A 269 -6.08 -3.50 -6.31
C ASN A 269 -4.73 -3.75 -7.04
N CYS A 270 -3.61 -3.25 -6.49
CA CYS A 270 -2.28 -3.65 -6.94
C CYS A 270 -1.93 -5.09 -6.55
N THR A 271 -1.07 -5.71 -7.37
CA THR A 271 -0.56 -7.08 -7.20
C THR A 271 0.96 -7.14 -7.13
N LEU A 272 1.63 -6.10 -7.63
CA LEU A 272 3.09 -5.92 -7.60
C LEU A 272 3.53 -4.91 -6.55
N PHE A 273 2.67 -3.95 -6.19
CA PHE A 273 2.92 -2.98 -5.11
C PHE A 273 1.99 -3.19 -3.92
N LYS A 274 2.55 -3.01 -2.71
CA LYS A 274 1.78 -2.82 -1.47
C LYS A 274 2.45 -1.76 -0.60
N GLN A 275 1.70 -1.16 0.31
CA GLN A 275 2.26 -0.32 1.37
C GLN A 275 1.56 -0.55 2.70
N TRP A 276 2.32 -0.37 3.78
CA TRP A 276 1.81 -0.31 5.14
C TRP A 276 2.66 0.64 5.96
N SER A 277 2.07 1.23 7.00
CA SER A 277 2.79 2.09 7.96
C SER A 277 2.79 1.47 9.34
N VAL A 278 3.93 1.58 10.03
CA VAL A 278 4.13 1.09 11.39
C VAL A 278 4.50 2.28 12.28
N LEU A 279 3.71 2.49 13.34
CA LEU A 279 4.13 3.30 14.48
C LEU A 279 4.93 2.40 15.43
N LYS A 280 6.19 2.74 15.60
CA LYS A 280 7.06 2.19 16.64
C LYS A 280 7.14 3.16 17.81
N VAL A 281 6.83 2.68 19.01
CA VAL A 281 7.04 3.38 20.28
C VAL A 281 8.13 2.62 21.04
N ALA A 282 9.21 3.29 21.43
CA ALA A 282 10.34 2.65 22.10
C ALA A 282 10.82 3.45 23.30
N ALA A 283 10.89 2.78 24.45
CA ALA A 283 11.61 3.25 25.62
C ALA A 283 13.07 2.80 25.51
N VAL A 284 13.96 3.77 25.31
CA VAL A 284 15.38 3.53 25.02
C VAL A 284 16.12 3.18 26.30
N VAL A 285 16.78 2.03 26.31
CA VAL A 285 17.55 1.51 27.47
C VAL A 285 19.04 1.64 27.15
N PRO A 286 19.87 2.21 28.06
CA PRO A 286 21.30 2.39 27.81
C PRO A 286 22.08 1.06 27.86
N GLY A 287 23.31 1.10 27.34
CA GLY A 287 24.26 -0.01 27.43
C GLY A 287 24.03 -1.12 26.39
N CYS A 288 24.25 -2.37 26.79
CA CYS A 288 24.14 -3.54 25.92
C CYS A 288 22.74 -4.17 25.88
N HIS A 289 21.73 -3.48 26.45
CA HIS A 289 20.35 -3.93 26.44
C HIS A 289 19.67 -3.48 25.15
N THR A 290 18.82 -4.34 24.58
CA THR A 290 17.86 -3.87 23.57
C THR A 290 16.82 -2.97 24.24
N ASN A 291 16.12 -2.13 23.47
CA ASN A 291 15.03 -1.29 23.99
C ASN A 291 13.81 -2.13 24.40
N LEU A 292 12.85 -1.50 25.08
CA LEU A 292 11.46 -1.99 25.17
C LEU A 292 10.66 -1.29 24.05
N GLU A 293 10.04 -2.05 23.16
CA GLU A 293 9.51 -1.53 21.89
C GLU A 293 8.15 -2.14 21.55
N ILE A 294 7.17 -1.30 21.26
CA ILE A 294 5.85 -1.69 20.77
C ILE A 294 5.71 -1.18 19.34
N GLU A 295 5.39 -2.07 18.39
CA GLU A 295 5.07 -1.72 17.01
C GLU A 295 3.58 -2.00 16.73
N THR A 296 2.85 -1.01 16.22
CA THR A 296 1.46 -1.14 15.75
C THR A 296 1.30 -0.62 14.31
N GLY A 297 0.38 -1.23 13.57
CA GLY A 297 0.03 -0.81 12.21
C GLY A 297 -0.87 0.42 12.21
N ILE A 298 -0.57 1.40 11.38
CA ILE A 298 -1.43 2.58 11.17
C ILE A 298 -1.88 2.64 9.72
N LYS A 299 -3.18 2.82 9.49
CA LYS A 299 -3.75 3.13 8.18
C LYS A 299 -3.67 4.64 7.95
N LEU A 300 -3.05 5.05 6.85
CA LEU A 300 -2.95 6.45 6.46
C LEU A 300 -3.86 6.75 5.26
N GLY A 301 -4.49 7.92 5.29
CA GLY A 301 -5.46 8.35 4.27
C GLY A 301 -5.34 9.83 3.90
N HIS A 302 -6.21 10.29 2.99
CA HIS A 302 -6.25 11.67 2.53
C HIS A 302 -7.59 12.34 2.82
N ILE A 303 -8.70 11.61 2.64
CA ILE A 303 -10.05 12.13 2.85
C ILE A 303 -10.59 11.50 4.15
N PRO A 304 -10.92 12.31 5.16
CA PRO A 304 -11.42 11.80 6.44
C PRO A 304 -12.88 11.36 6.33
N LEU A 305 -13.31 10.57 7.31
CA LEU A 305 -14.74 10.34 7.54
C LEU A 305 -15.40 11.67 7.98
N PRO A 306 -16.67 11.93 7.58
CA PRO A 306 -17.44 13.04 8.10
C PRO A 306 -17.43 13.07 9.62
N GLU A 307 -17.19 14.25 10.22
CA GLU A 307 -17.34 14.41 11.66
C GLU A 307 -18.76 14.00 12.06
N ARG A 308 -18.88 12.94 12.87
CA ARG A 308 -20.15 12.62 13.50
C ARG A 308 -20.51 13.81 14.40
N PRO A 309 -21.71 14.41 14.26
CA PRO A 309 -22.13 15.50 15.15
C PRO A 309 -21.97 15.05 16.59
N ARG A 310 -21.13 15.76 17.35
CA ARG A 310 -21.02 15.51 18.80
C ARG A 310 -22.40 15.75 19.40
N PRO A 311 -22.97 14.81 20.17
CA PRO A 311 -24.21 15.08 20.89
C PRO A 311 -23.99 16.32 21.76
N PRO A 312 -24.96 17.25 21.83
CA PRO A 312 -24.78 18.46 22.63
C PRO A 312 -24.49 18.07 24.08
N PRO A 313 -23.62 18.81 24.79
CA PRO A 313 -23.34 18.53 26.18
C PRO A 313 -24.65 18.54 26.96
N VAL A 314 -24.98 17.42 27.61
CA VAL A 314 -26.19 17.30 28.42
C VAL A 314 -26.05 18.29 29.56
N ALA A 315 -26.85 19.36 29.51
CA ALA A 315 -26.84 20.37 30.55
C ALA A 315 -27.18 19.71 31.90
N PRO A 316 -26.44 20.02 32.98
CA PRO A 316 -26.74 19.45 34.29
C PRO A 316 -28.16 19.86 34.70
N VAL A 317 -29.01 18.86 34.96
CA VAL A 317 -30.38 19.10 35.42
C VAL A 317 -30.30 19.72 36.81
N ILE A 318 -30.61 21.02 36.90
CA ILE A 318 -30.76 21.71 38.18
C ILE A 318 -32.06 21.23 38.82
N THR A 319 -31.98 20.19 39.66
CA THR A 319 -33.08 19.81 40.54
C THR A 319 -33.24 20.86 41.64
N SER A 320 -34.19 21.77 41.46
CA SER A 320 -34.65 22.68 42.52
C SER A 320 -35.20 21.85 43.69
N PRO A 321 -34.88 22.18 44.96
CA PRO A 321 -35.51 21.50 46.09
C PRO A 321 -36.98 21.93 46.19
N ILE A 322 -37.89 20.97 46.21
CA ILE A 322 -39.31 21.19 46.50
C ILE A 322 -39.54 20.84 47.97
N ASP A 323 -39.88 21.86 48.76
CA ASP A 323 -40.42 21.73 50.12
C ASP A 323 -41.84 21.13 50.11
N GLY A 324 -42.23 20.47 51.20
CA GLY A 324 -43.65 20.31 51.55
C GLY A 324 -44.36 19.00 51.16
N GLU A 325 -44.17 17.98 52.01
CA GLU A 325 -45.28 17.32 52.72
C GLU A 325 -46.53 16.85 51.94
N ARG A 326 -46.57 15.57 51.55
CA ARG A 326 -47.67 14.63 51.89
C ARG A 326 -47.36 13.18 51.55
N ALA A 327 -47.56 12.27 52.50
CA ALA A 327 -47.56 10.83 52.26
C ALA A 327 -48.93 10.36 51.71
N PRO A 328 -48.99 9.54 50.64
CA PRO A 328 -50.18 8.77 50.27
C PRO A 328 -50.22 7.42 51.00
N PRO A 329 -51.41 6.80 51.17
CA PRO A 329 -51.58 5.58 51.95
C PRO A 329 -51.21 4.31 51.18
N TYR A 330 -50.88 3.24 51.92
CA TYR A 330 -50.86 1.87 51.40
C TYR A 330 -52.23 1.45 50.86
N PRO A 331 -52.25 0.62 49.80
CA PRO A 331 -53.13 -0.54 49.81
C PRO A 331 -52.41 -1.86 49.55
N THR A 332 -52.74 -2.82 50.40
CA THR A 332 -52.59 -4.28 50.28
C THR A 332 -52.84 -4.86 48.88
N GLY A 333 -52.05 -5.86 48.49
CA GLY A 333 -52.38 -6.76 47.38
C GLY A 333 -51.19 -7.52 46.77
N ALA A 334 -50.79 -8.65 47.38
CA ALA A 334 -49.89 -9.60 46.72
C ALA A 334 -50.70 -10.67 45.95
N PRO A 335 -50.17 -11.16 44.81
CA PRO A 335 -50.22 -12.60 44.60
C PRO A 335 -48.89 -13.19 44.08
N LEU A 336 -48.30 -14.03 44.94
CA LEU A 336 -47.71 -15.36 44.68
C LEU A 336 -47.20 -15.70 43.27
N PHE A 337 -45.90 -16.02 43.20
CA PHE A 337 -45.30 -16.84 42.15
C PHE A 337 -45.80 -18.30 42.18
N PRO A 338 -45.82 -18.99 41.03
CA PRO A 338 -45.75 -20.45 40.97
C PRO A 338 -44.41 -20.96 40.38
N THR A 339 -43.68 -21.75 41.15
CA THR A 339 -42.67 -22.71 40.67
C THR A 339 -43.28 -24.12 40.59
N PRO A 340 -42.84 -24.96 39.63
CA PRO A 340 -42.19 -26.23 40.00
C PRO A 340 -40.96 -26.55 39.10
N ASN A 341 -39.83 -27.09 39.59
CA ASN A 341 -39.56 -28.49 39.97
C ASN A 341 -39.92 -29.53 38.87
N GLY A 342 -39.05 -30.45 38.41
CA GLY A 342 -37.62 -30.69 38.71
C GLY A 342 -37.12 -32.05 38.15
N THR A 343 -35.85 -32.39 38.41
CA THR A 343 -35.20 -33.74 38.42
C THR A 343 -35.08 -34.62 37.15
N GLY A 344 -33.87 -35.17 36.88
CA GLY A 344 -33.68 -36.38 36.05
C GLY A 344 -32.29 -36.57 35.40
N LEU A 345 -31.46 -37.49 35.92
CA LEU A 345 -30.23 -38.08 35.33
C LEU A 345 -30.52 -39.61 35.14
N PRO A 346 -29.83 -40.40 34.25
CA PRO A 346 -28.41 -40.77 34.43
C PRO A 346 -27.59 -41.09 33.15
N SER A 347 -26.46 -41.80 33.33
CA SER A 347 -25.24 -41.96 32.51
C SER A 347 -25.22 -43.13 31.47
N ILE A 348 -24.04 -43.30 30.83
CA ILE A 348 -23.47 -44.40 29.97
C ILE A 348 -23.29 -43.95 28.49
N GLY A 349 -22.16 -44.14 27.78
CA GLY A 349 -20.81 -44.67 28.09
C GLY A 349 -19.90 -44.65 26.83
N MET A 350 -18.57 -44.79 26.96
CA MET A 350 -17.62 -44.85 25.81
C MET A 350 -17.53 -46.27 25.18
N PRO A 351 -16.95 -46.44 23.98
CA PRO A 351 -15.53 -46.85 23.94
C PRO A 351 -14.65 -46.30 22.79
N VAL A 352 -13.35 -46.49 22.95
CA VAL A 352 -12.25 -46.26 21.98
C VAL A 352 -11.92 -47.56 21.23
N PRO A 353 -11.25 -47.53 20.07
CA PRO A 353 -10.32 -48.62 19.71
C PRO A 353 -8.88 -48.18 19.37
N VAL A 354 -7.96 -49.13 19.47
CA VAL A 354 -6.52 -48.94 19.67
C VAL A 354 -5.70 -49.65 18.57
N HIS A 355 -4.88 -48.88 17.85
CA HIS A 355 -3.45 -49.13 17.54
C HIS A 355 -2.98 -50.47 16.89
N ARG A 356 -2.29 -50.40 15.73
CA ARG A 356 -0.90 -50.92 15.44
C ARG A 356 -0.66 -51.25 13.96
N GLY A 357 0.60 -51.13 13.48
CA GLY A 357 1.13 -51.98 12.38
C GLY A 357 1.93 -51.28 11.27
N ILE A 358 3.20 -51.66 11.12
CA ILE A 358 4.23 -51.21 10.14
C ILE A 358 5.16 -52.46 10.00
N PRO A 359 5.67 -52.93 8.81
CA PRO A 359 6.39 -52.12 7.81
C PRO A 359 6.42 -52.56 6.30
N SER A 360 7.07 -51.72 5.49
CA SER A 360 8.03 -52.04 4.39
C SER A 360 7.63 -52.70 3.03
N SER A 361 8.27 -52.14 1.99
CA SER A 361 8.62 -52.75 0.68
C SER A 361 7.45 -52.97 -0.33
N SER A 362 7.64 -53.05 -1.65
CA SER A 362 8.85 -53.07 -2.50
C SER A 362 8.58 -52.43 -3.90
N ALA A 363 9.55 -52.53 -4.83
CA ALA A 363 9.53 -52.02 -6.22
C ALA A 363 8.33 -52.55 -7.07
N THR A 364 8.01 -52.04 -8.27
CA THR A 364 8.75 -52.24 -9.54
C THR A 364 8.13 -51.40 -10.68
N ALA A 365 8.91 -50.99 -11.69
CA ALA A 365 8.39 -50.53 -13.01
C ALA A 365 8.07 -51.74 -13.92
N PRO A 366 7.47 -51.59 -15.13
CA PRO A 366 8.28 -51.22 -16.31
C PRO A 366 7.55 -50.46 -17.46
N LEU A 367 8.35 -49.80 -18.33
CA LEU A 367 8.26 -49.65 -19.82
C LEU A 367 6.90 -49.18 -20.47
N GLU A 368 6.83 -48.57 -21.66
CA GLU A 368 7.69 -48.63 -22.85
C GLU A 368 7.49 -47.42 -23.82
N GLU A 369 8.48 -47.21 -24.70
CA GLU A 369 8.56 -46.50 -26.01
C GLU A 369 7.65 -45.33 -26.47
N GLY A 370 8.27 -44.43 -27.28
CA GLY A 370 7.58 -43.44 -28.13
C GLY A 370 8.48 -42.33 -28.69
N ALA A 371 9.28 -42.61 -29.74
CA ALA A 371 10.25 -41.66 -30.30
C ALA A 371 9.82 -41.01 -31.64
N ALA A 372 10.02 -39.69 -31.78
CA ALA A 372 10.23 -38.96 -33.05
C ALA A 372 10.71 -37.52 -32.73
N SER A 373 11.98 -37.17 -32.94
CA SER A 373 12.56 -36.65 -34.19
C SER A 373 12.23 -35.18 -34.47
N ALA A 374 13.25 -34.31 -34.37
CA ALA A 374 13.24 -32.90 -34.77
C ALA A 374 14.44 -32.60 -35.71
N PRO A 375 14.27 -31.82 -36.80
CA PRO A 375 15.36 -31.50 -37.72
C PRO A 375 16.21 -30.29 -37.26
N PRO A 376 17.50 -30.18 -37.66
CA PRO A 376 18.44 -29.19 -37.10
C PRO A 376 18.81 -28.03 -38.04
N LYS A 377 19.44 -26.98 -37.46
CA LYS A 377 20.36 -25.92 -37.99
C LYS A 377 20.01 -24.56 -37.34
N ALA A 378 20.92 -23.59 -37.13
CA ALA A 378 22.34 -23.46 -37.46
C ALA A 378 23.13 -22.74 -36.32
N LYS A 379 24.46 -22.63 -36.46
CA LYS A 379 25.33 -21.85 -35.56
C LYS A 379 25.67 -20.47 -36.15
N LEU A 380 26.03 -19.56 -35.22
CA LEU A 380 26.99 -18.45 -35.34
C LEU A 380 26.56 -17.15 -36.05
N ALA A 381 26.47 -16.09 -35.24
CA ALA A 381 27.24 -14.85 -35.43
C ALA A 381 27.49 -14.23 -34.03
N THR A 382 28.71 -13.75 -33.81
CA THR A 382 29.11 -12.98 -32.61
C THR A 382 29.73 -11.69 -33.13
N ASP A 383 29.14 -10.56 -32.80
CA ASP A 383 29.69 -9.24 -33.12
C ASP A 383 30.27 -8.63 -31.84
N GLU A 384 31.60 -8.70 -31.72
CA GLU A 384 32.37 -7.66 -31.03
C GLU A 384 32.59 -6.49 -32.02
N ASP A 385 33.23 -5.41 -31.58
CA ASP A 385 33.54 -4.19 -32.34
C ASP A 385 32.37 -3.22 -32.64
N PHE A 386 32.05 -2.40 -31.64
CA PHE A 386 31.77 -0.98 -31.89
C PHE A 386 32.61 -0.12 -30.94
N GLU A 387 33.50 0.70 -31.50
CA GLU A 387 34.46 1.51 -30.75
C GLU A 387 33.78 2.62 -29.95
N MET A 388 34.35 2.97 -28.79
CA MET A 388 33.89 4.09 -27.97
C MET A 388 34.23 5.43 -28.63
N LEU A 389 33.24 6.30 -28.77
CA LEU A 389 33.44 7.74 -28.96
C LEU A 389 33.01 8.46 -27.68
N ASP A 390 33.99 8.80 -26.85
CA ASP A 390 33.78 9.63 -25.66
C ASP A 390 33.33 11.04 -26.06
N GLY A 391 32.08 11.38 -25.72
CA GLY A 391 31.49 12.70 -25.89
C GLY A 391 30.74 13.11 -24.63
N VAL A 392 31.46 13.58 -23.62
CA VAL A 392 30.87 14.08 -22.37
C VAL A 392 30.06 15.36 -22.67
N SER A 393 28.76 15.27 -22.48
CA SER A 393 27.85 16.42 -22.41
C SER A 393 27.44 16.61 -20.95
N ASP A 394 28.00 17.64 -20.29
CA ASP A 394 27.63 18.05 -18.93
C ASP A 394 26.27 18.79 -18.92
N GLU A 395 25.21 18.10 -19.35
CA GLU A 395 23.83 18.55 -19.12
C GLU A 395 23.19 17.63 -18.07
N PRO A 396 22.79 18.15 -16.88
CA PRO A 396 22.18 17.32 -15.86
C PRO A 396 20.85 16.75 -16.38
N PRO A 397 20.49 15.51 -16.00
CA PRO A 397 19.23 14.91 -16.43
C PRO A 397 18.04 15.78 -15.99
N PRO A 398 16.96 15.85 -16.79
CA PRO A 398 15.77 16.60 -16.43
C PRO A 398 15.22 16.11 -15.08
N PRO A 399 14.69 17.01 -14.22
CA PRO A 399 14.26 16.66 -12.87
C PRO A 399 13.18 15.57 -12.90
N SER A 400 13.17 14.72 -11.88
CA SER A 400 12.13 13.72 -11.71
C SER A 400 10.76 14.41 -11.56
N TYR A 401 9.69 13.72 -11.98
CA TYR A 401 8.32 14.17 -11.71
C TYR A 401 8.06 14.38 -10.21
N SER A 402 8.71 13.59 -9.34
CA SER A 402 8.69 13.79 -7.89
C SER A 402 9.26 15.13 -7.44
N ASP A 403 10.32 15.61 -8.12
CA ASP A 403 10.98 16.88 -7.80
C ASP A 403 10.18 18.07 -8.35
N SER A 404 9.53 17.88 -9.51
CA SER A 404 8.57 18.83 -10.08
C SER A 404 7.37 19.04 -9.14
N MET A 405 6.81 17.96 -8.59
CA MET A 405 5.74 18.03 -7.58
C MET A 405 6.21 18.71 -6.28
N ARG A 406 7.43 18.42 -5.81
CA ARG A 406 8.02 19.11 -4.63
C ARG A 406 8.18 20.61 -4.89
N GLN A 407 8.60 21.02 -6.08
CA GLN A 407 8.71 22.44 -6.46
C GLN A 407 7.35 23.14 -6.56
N GLU A 408 6.31 22.51 -7.14
CA GLU A 408 4.97 23.12 -7.18
C GLU A 408 4.37 23.34 -5.79
N PHE A 409 4.55 22.42 -4.85
CA PHE A 409 4.10 22.61 -3.48
C PHE A 409 4.88 23.71 -2.76
N SER A 410 6.21 23.79 -2.93
CA SER A 410 7.03 24.84 -2.33
C SER A 410 6.67 26.24 -2.86
N ASN A 411 6.41 26.38 -4.16
CA ASN A 411 6.04 27.66 -4.78
C ASN A 411 4.64 28.14 -4.37
N ARG A 412 3.76 27.27 -3.88
CA ARG A 412 2.46 27.67 -3.32
C ARG A 412 2.54 28.25 -1.90
N SER A 413 3.62 27.99 -1.15
CA SER A 413 3.82 28.54 0.21
C SER A 413 4.36 29.99 0.25
N GLU A 414 4.80 30.56 -0.88
CA GLU A 414 5.48 31.87 -0.92
C GLU A 414 4.68 33.03 -1.54
N MET A 415 3.37 32.89 -1.76
CA MET A 415 2.56 34.01 -2.26
C MET A 415 2.31 35.07 -1.16
N PRO A 416 2.65 36.35 -1.38
CA PRO A 416 2.48 37.40 -0.39
C PRO A 416 1.00 37.78 -0.19
N SER A 417 0.61 38.02 1.06
CA SER A 417 -0.75 38.46 1.41
C SER A 417 -1.06 39.85 0.86
N ALA A 418 -2.24 40.01 0.25
CA ALA A 418 -2.75 41.30 -0.22
C ALA A 418 -3.06 42.27 0.96
N PRO A 419 -2.87 43.58 0.78
CA PRO A 419 -3.09 44.56 1.85
C PRO A 419 -4.58 44.77 2.19
N PRO A 420 -4.92 45.13 3.43
CA PRO A 420 -6.29 45.33 3.88
C PRO A 420 -6.94 46.58 3.26
N LYS A 421 -8.27 46.55 3.16
CA LYS A 421 -9.13 47.71 2.85
C LYS A 421 -9.75 48.27 4.12
#